data_AF-S9W7I7-F1
#
_entry.id   AF-S9W7I7-F1
#
_cell.length_a   1.000
_cell.length_b   1.000
_cell.length_c   1.000
_cell.angle_alpha   90.00
_cell.angle_beta   90.00
_cell.angle_gamma   90.00
#
_symmetry.space_group_name_H-M   'P 1'
#
loop_
_entity.id
_entity.type
_entity.pdbx_description
1 polymer ?
#
loop_
_entity_poly.entity_id
_entity_poly.type
_entity_poly.pdbx_seq_one_letter_code
_entity_poly.pdbx_strand_id
1 'polypeptide(L)'
;MGDPFVRPGLEYQPLIEEVLLKNEGTITVETTKEEWLRNQHRDTLAAMIQNRDELMYLCLAENVPPAKMERILLERMVDPVKKR
;
A
#
# COMPACT_ATOMS: atom_id res chain seq x y z
N MET A 1 -17.56 -12.96 -24.22
CA MET A 1 -16.76 -13.70 -23.22
C MET A 1 -16.63 -12.78 -22.02
N GLY A 2 -17.27 -13.11 -20.90
CA GLY A 2 -17.23 -12.29 -19.69
C GLY A 2 -15.91 -12.48 -18.95
N ASP A 3 -15.44 -11.41 -18.28
CA ASP A 3 -14.22 -11.40 -17.49
C ASP A 3 -14.23 -12.54 -16.45
N PRO A 4 -13.15 -13.34 -16.34
CA PRO A 4 -13.13 -14.54 -15.48
C PRO A 4 -13.23 -14.24 -13.97
N PHE A 5 -13.14 -12.98 -13.57
CA PHE A 5 -13.25 -12.54 -12.17
C PHE A 5 -14.61 -11.94 -11.80
N VAL A 6 -15.43 -11.60 -12.80
CA VAL A 6 -16.81 -11.14 -12.57
C VAL A 6 -17.71 -12.36 -12.68
N ARG A 7 -18.32 -12.77 -11.56
CA ARG A 7 -19.35 -13.82 -11.59
C ARG A 7 -20.39 -13.43 -12.65
N PRO A 8 -20.75 -14.32 -13.60
CA PRO A 8 -21.81 -14.03 -14.55
C PRO A 8 -23.08 -13.59 -13.80
N GLY A 9 -23.46 -12.32 -13.93
CA GLY A 9 -24.59 -11.72 -13.21
C GLY A 9 -24.27 -10.60 -12.20
N LEU A 10 -22.99 -10.27 -11.94
CA LEU A 10 -22.64 -8.98 -11.34
C LEU A 10 -22.55 -7.93 -12.45
N GLU A 11 -23.57 -7.10 -12.59
CA GLU A 11 -23.41 -5.82 -13.29
C GLU A 11 -22.42 -4.95 -12.50
N TYR A 12 -21.59 -4.17 -13.19
CA TYR A 12 -20.70 -3.20 -12.57
C TYR A 12 -21.57 -2.15 -11.87
N GLN A 13 -21.84 -2.36 -10.58
CA GLN A 13 -22.75 -1.51 -9.82
C GLN A 13 -22.04 -0.19 -9.46
N PRO A 14 -22.73 0.96 -9.51
CA PRO A 14 -22.16 2.26 -9.15
C PRO A 14 -21.60 2.30 -7.72
N LEU A 15 -22.05 1.40 -6.86
CA LEU A 15 -21.53 1.23 -5.50
C LEU A 15 -20.06 0.77 -5.47
N ILE A 16 -19.61 0.03 -6.48
CA ILE A 16 -18.23 -0.50 -6.55
C ILE A 16 -17.25 0.65 -6.78
N GLU A 17 -17.55 1.57 -7.70
CA GLU A 17 -16.71 2.75 -7.96
C GLU A 17 -16.57 3.63 -6.73
N GLU A 18 -17.67 3.82 -6.00
CA GLU A 18 -17.66 4.59 -4.74
C GLU A 18 -16.74 3.95 -3.69
N VAL A 19 -16.76 2.62 -3.57
CA VAL A 19 -15.89 1.89 -2.63
C VAL A 19 -14.42 1.94 -3.06
N LEU A 20 -14.14 1.81 -4.35
CA LEU A 20 -12.79 1.90 -4.91
C LEU A 20 -12.18 3.30 -4.69
N LEU A 21 -12.99 4.36 -4.85
CA LEU A 21 -12.55 5.74 -4.61
C LEU A 21 -12.33 6.05 -3.12
N LYS A 22 -13.06 5.39 -2.21
CA LYS A 22 -12.94 5.61 -0.77
C LYS A 22 -11.71 4.92 -0.15
N ASN A 23 -11.33 3.76 -0.66
CA ASN A 23 -10.29 2.92 -0.07
C ASN A 23 -9.07 2.86 -0.99
N GLU A 24 -8.03 3.62 -0.65
CA GLU A 24 -6.73 3.51 -1.32
C GLU A 24 -6.17 2.09 -1.18
N GLY A 25 -5.53 1.61 -2.25
CA GLY A 25 -4.95 0.25 -2.29
C GLY A 25 -5.90 -0.84 -2.80
N THR A 26 -7.17 -0.54 -3.04
CA THR A 26 -8.10 -1.51 -3.63
C THR A 26 -7.77 -1.79 -5.09
N ILE A 27 -7.76 -3.08 -5.45
CA ILE A 27 -7.33 -3.56 -6.77
C ILE A 27 -8.52 -3.70 -7.74
N THR A 28 -8.23 -3.50 -9.02
CA THR A 28 -9.14 -3.75 -10.15
C THR A 28 -8.51 -4.76 -11.11
N VAL A 29 -9.28 -5.24 -12.08
CA VAL A 29 -8.76 -6.17 -13.13
C VAL A 29 -7.65 -5.51 -13.95
N GLU A 30 -7.70 -4.19 -14.11
CA GLU A 30 -6.72 -3.42 -14.88
C GLU A 30 -5.45 -3.10 -14.08
N THR A 31 -5.40 -3.42 -12.78
CA THR A 31 -4.26 -3.09 -11.92
C THR A 31 -3.00 -3.77 -12.39
N THR A 32 -1.96 -2.98 -12.62
CA THR A 32 -0.65 -3.48 -13.03
C THR A 32 0.10 -4.07 -11.83
N LYS A 33 1.06 -4.96 -12.11
CA LYS A 33 1.96 -5.50 -11.08
C LYS A 33 2.71 -4.40 -10.31
N GLU A 34 3.08 -3.31 -10.98
CA GLU A 34 3.83 -2.21 -10.37
C GLU A 34 2.97 -1.42 -9.39
N GLU A 35 1.71 -1.15 -9.73
CA GLU A 35 0.74 -0.49 -8.84
C GLU A 35 0.47 -1.35 -7.61
N TRP A 36 0.25 -2.65 -7.80
CA TRP A 36 0.12 -3.60 -6.69
C TRP A 36 1.31 -3.54 -5.74
N LEU A 37 2.52 -3.68 -6.28
CA LEU A 37 3.74 -3.66 -5.48
C LEU A 37 3.89 -2.34 -4.74
N ARG A 38 3.57 -1.22 -5.40
CA ARG A 38 3.64 0.11 -4.77
C ARG A 38 2.71 0.21 -3.57
N ASN A 39 1.46 -0.25 -3.70
CA ASN A 39 0.50 -0.26 -2.60
C ASN A 39 0.96 -1.17 -1.46
N GLN A 40 1.41 -2.39 -1.77
CA GLN A 40 1.92 -3.31 -0.75
C GLN A 40 3.10 -2.74 0.05
N HIS A 41 4.05 -2.08 -0.62
CA HIS A 41 5.18 -1.46 0.07
C HIS A 41 4.74 -0.26 0.92
N ARG A 42 3.77 0.54 0.45
CA ARG A 42 3.21 1.63 1.25
C ARG A 42 2.51 1.10 2.50
N ASP A 43 1.71 0.04 2.38
CA ASP A 43 1.03 -0.57 3.53
C ASP A 43 2.03 -1.12 4.56
N THR A 44 3.09 -1.77 4.07
CA THR A 44 4.16 -2.29 4.94
C THR A 44 4.87 -1.16 5.68
N LEU A 45 5.22 -0.07 5.00
CA LEU A 45 5.85 1.10 5.63
C LEU A 45 4.89 1.77 6.63
N ALA A 46 3.60 1.86 6.32
CA ALA A 46 2.59 2.39 7.23
C ALA A 46 2.46 1.53 8.49
N ALA A 47 2.44 0.21 8.36
CA ALA A 47 2.40 -0.72 9.48
C ALA A 47 3.64 -0.58 10.38
N MET A 48 4.83 -0.47 9.79
CA MET A 48 6.08 -0.23 10.53
C MET A 48 6.06 1.07 11.34
N ILE A 49 5.45 2.13 10.80
CA ILE A 49 5.32 3.43 11.49
C ILE A 49 4.29 3.34 12.62
N GLN A 50 3.14 2.71 12.37
CA GLN A 50 2.04 2.62 13.33
C GLN A 50 2.35 1.67 14.49
N ASN A 51 3.09 0.59 14.24
CA ASN A 51 3.49 -0.36 15.26
C ASN A 51 4.75 0.11 15.99
N ARG A 52 4.57 0.56 17.23
CA ARG A 52 5.66 1.08 18.07
C ARG A 52 6.82 0.10 18.23
N ASP A 53 6.53 -1.19 18.40
CA ASP A 53 7.58 -2.19 18.66
C ASP A 53 8.44 -2.40 17.41
N GLU A 54 7.81 -2.41 16.23
CA GLU A 54 8.49 -2.52 14.95
C GLU A 54 9.31 -1.28 14.61
N LEU A 55 8.76 -0.09 14.83
CA LEU A 55 9.49 1.17 14.68
C LEU A 55 10.72 1.21 15.58
N MET A 56 10.57 0.84 16.86
CA MET A 56 11.68 0.83 17.82
C MET A 56 12.74 -0.20 17.47
N TYR A 57 12.34 -1.37 16.94
CA TYR A 57 13.27 -2.37 16.42
C TYR A 57 14.12 -1.80 15.28
N LEU A 58 13.51 -1.11 14.33
CA LEU A 58 14.22 -0.43 13.22
C LEU A 58 15.13 0.69 13.73
N CYS A 59 14.69 1.47 14.71
CA CYS A 59 15.50 2.54 15.33
C CYS A 59 16.77 1.99 15.98
N LEU A 60 16.66 0.84 16.65
CA LEU A 60 17.80 0.17 17.28
C LEU A 60 18.79 -0.34 16.22
N ALA A 61 18.30 -0.97 15.16
CA ALA A 61 19.12 -1.52 14.09
C ALA A 61 19.91 -0.43 13.33
N GLU A 62 19.26 0.69 13.03
CA GLU A 62 19.84 1.80 12.26
C GLU A 62 20.50 2.88 13.15
N ASN A 63 20.42 2.73 14.48
CA ASN A 63 20.92 3.68 15.47
C ASN A 63 20.45 5.13 15.20
N VAL A 64 19.14 5.29 14.98
CA VAL A 64 18.50 6.60 14.73
C VAL A 64 17.34 6.82 15.70
N PRO A 65 17.04 8.09 16.07
CA PRO A 65 15.88 8.37 16.90
C PRO A 65 14.56 8.12 16.15
N PRO A 66 13.45 7.79 16.85
CA PRO A 66 12.17 7.46 16.25
C PRO A 66 11.66 8.47 15.22
N ALA A 67 11.66 9.76 15.55
CA ALA A 67 11.22 10.82 14.64
C ALA A 67 12.03 10.85 13.32
N LYS A 68 13.31 10.49 13.37
CA LYS A 68 14.15 10.42 12.16
C LYS A 68 13.82 9.17 11.36
N MET A 69 13.58 8.03 12.02
CA MET A 69 13.16 6.80 11.34
C MET A 69 11.80 6.97 10.65
N GLU A 70 10.81 7.53 11.35
CA GLU A 70 9.50 7.85 10.78
C GLU A 70 9.63 8.71 9.52
N ARG A 71 10.45 9.77 9.58
CA ARG A 71 10.71 10.61 8.40
C ARG A 71 11.31 9.82 7.24
N ILE A 72 12.29 8.95 7.50
CA ILE A 72 12.92 8.12 6.45
C ILE A 72 11.89 7.18 5.81
N LEU A 73 11.02 6.56 6.61
CA LEU A 73 9.98 5.67 6.12
C LEU A 73 8.95 6.45 5.29
N LEU A 74 8.50 7.62 5.75
CA LEU A 74 7.59 8.51 5.02
C LEU A 74 8.18 9.00 3.68
N GLU A 75 9.45 9.42 3.66
CA GLU A 75 10.16 9.79 2.43
C GLU A 75 10.21 8.62 1.43
N ARG A 76 10.34 7.39 1.93
CA ARG A 76 10.35 6.17 1.10
C ARG A 76 8.97 5.79 0.56
N MET A 77 7.86 6.22 1.18
CA MET A 77 6.50 5.94 0.70
C MET A 77 6.16 6.65 -0.62
N VAL A 78 6.86 7.74 -0.97
CA VAL A 78 6.64 8.48 -2.21
C VAL A 78 6.80 7.56 -3.42
N ASP A 79 7.92 6.84 -3.49
CA ASP A 79 8.21 5.86 -4.54
C ASP A 79 9.04 4.69 -3.99
N PRO A 80 8.40 3.68 -3.38
CA PRO A 80 9.09 2.61 -2.68
C PRO A 80 9.73 1.57 -3.61
N VAL A 81 9.31 1.51 -4.88
CA VAL A 81 9.73 0.49 -5.86
C VAL A 81 10.87 1.02 -6.75
N LYS A 82 11.13 2.33 -6.74
CA LYS A 82 12.23 2.92 -7.49
C LYS A 82 13.57 2.36 -7.04
N LYS A 83 14.34 1.85 -8.00
CA LYS A 83 15.74 1.47 -7.77
C LYS A 83 16.55 2.72 -7.44
N ARG A 84 17.22 2.70 -6.29
CA ARG A 84 18.25 3.67 -5.93
C ARG A 84 19.52 3.44 -6.73
#